data_AF-A0A212T8B6-F1
#
_entry.id   AF-A0A212T8B6-F1
#
_cell.length_a   1.000
_cell.length_b   1.000
_cell.length_c   1.000
_cell.angle_alpha   90.00
_cell.angle_beta   90.00
_cell.angle_gamma   90.00
#
_symmetry.space_group_name_H-M   'P 1'
#
loop_
_entity.id
_entity.type
_entity.pdbx_description
1 polymer ?
#
loop_
_entity_poly.entity_id
_entity_poly.type
_entity_poly.pdbx_seq_one_letter_code
_entity_poly.pdbx_strand_id
1 'polypeptide(L)'
;MKALSTAINTLCQTMALNPEEVQLWLDQHLGVALYPQVQLLRLANKYQLDPLSDEIALLQGQDQTYQPFITIDGWSKLINNHSQYAGMSLRDSTELINGIPTWMECTIYRNDRILPIVIKEYFEEVRTDHPSWQQMPRRMLRHRVIQQCARLALAISANEPSINQGKQVDLKLPEGMTPVKNRVTELKQLIAKV
;
A
#
# COMPACT_ATOMS: atom_id res chain seq x y z
N MET A 1 17.18 -9.19 16.50
CA MET A 1 16.22 -9.91 17.37
C MET A 1 15.44 -8.96 18.29
N LYS A 2 16.08 -8.17 19.17
CA LYS A 2 15.35 -7.26 20.11
C LYS A 2 14.30 -6.33 19.46
N ALA A 3 14.60 -5.73 18.30
CA ALA A 3 13.67 -4.82 17.63
C ALA A 3 12.36 -5.48 17.17
N LEU A 4 12.42 -6.75 16.73
CA LEU A 4 11.24 -7.49 16.28
C LEU A 4 10.37 -7.92 17.46
N SER A 5 10.99 -8.46 18.51
CA SER A 5 10.26 -8.83 19.73
C SER A 5 9.58 -7.61 20.37
N THR A 6 10.24 -6.44 20.39
CA THR A 6 9.61 -5.20 20.86
C THR A 6 8.42 -4.81 19.99
N ALA A 7 8.54 -4.91 18.67
CA ALA A 7 7.45 -4.57 17.75
C ALA A 7 6.25 -5.52 17.90
N ILE A 8 6.49 -6.84 18.04
CA ILE A 8 5.46 -7.85 18.30
C ILE A 8 4.74 -7.52 19.62
N ASN A 9 5.50 -7.33 20.71
CA ASN A 9 4.91 -7.03 22.01
C ASN A 9 4.08 -5.74 21.99
N THR A 10 4.55 -4.71 21.29
CA THR A 10 3.81 -3.44 21.15
C THR A 10 2.49 -3.66 20.40
N LEU A 11 2.51 -4.39 19.29
CA LEU A 11 1.31 -4.70 18.52
C LEU A 11 0.31 -5.52 19.36
N CYS A 12 0.80 -6.55 20.04
CA CYS A 12 -0.02 -7.44 20.86
C CYS A 12 -0.69 -6.70 22.02
N GLN A 13 0.02 -5.75 22.64
CA GLN A 13 -0.56 -4.89 23.69
C GLN A 13 -1.67 -3.97 23.14
N THR A 14 -1.48 -3.40 21.96
CA THR A 14 -2.48 -2.49 21.35
C THR A 14 -3.73 -3.24 20.88
N MET A 15 -3.55 -4.42 20.28
CA MET A 15 -4.62 -5.15 19.58
C MET A 15 -5.15 -6.35 20.36
N ALA A 16 -4.63 -6.60 21.56
CA ALA A 16 -4.96 -7.78 22.39
C ALA A 16 -4.74 -9.13 21.66
N LEU A 17 -3.69 -9.21 20.84
CA LEU A 17 -3.30 -10.42 20.11
C LEU A 17 -2.34 -11.29 20.93
N ASN A 18 -2.26 -12.57 20.61
CA ASN A 18 -1.29 -13.48 21.20
C ASN A 18 0.10 -13.33 20.51
N PRO A 19 1.18 -13.01 21.25
CA PRO A 19 2.53 -12.90 20.68
C PRO A 19 3.01 -14.14 19.94
N GLU A 20 2.64 -15.34 20.41
CA GLU A 20 3.06 -16.60 19.81
C GLU A 20 2.41 -16.81 18.43
N GLU A 21 1.15 -16.41 18.27
CA GLU A 21 0.44 -16.49 16.99
C GLU A 21 1.02 -15.54 15.95
N VAL A 22 1.31 -14.29 16.36
CA VAL A 22 1.95 -13.30 15.49
C VAL A 22 3.35 -13.75 15.08
N GLN A 23 4.10 -14.35 16.00
CA GLN A 23 5.42 -14.90 15.69
C GLN A 23 5.31 -16.09 14.72
N LEU A 24 4.39 -17.02 14.95
CA LEU A 24 4.16 -18.15 14.05
C LEU A 24 3.77 -17.69 12.64
N TRP A 25 2.93 -16.66 12.54
CA TRP A 25 2.55 -16.06 11.26
C TRP A 25 3.74 -15.42 10.54
N LEU A 26 4.63 -14.72 11.26
CA LEU A 26 5.87 -14.19 10.69
C LEU A 26 6.81 -15.31 10.23
N ASP A 27 6.88 -16.41 10.97
CA ASP A 27 7.75 -17.55 10.67
C ASP A 27 7.31 -18.30 9.40
N GLN A 28 6.04 -18.18 8.98
CA GLN A 28 5.60 -18.67 7.66
C GLN A 28 6.29 -17.94 6.49
N HIS A 29 6.77 -16.72 6.72
CA HIS A 29 7.46 -15.90 5.74
C HIS A 29 8.99 -16.11 5.84
N LEU A 30 9.42 -17.38 5.72
CA LEU A 30 10.83 -17.76 5.79
C LEU A 30 11.68 -16.99 4.78
N GLY A 31 12.81 -16.44 5.24
CA GLY A 31 13.78 -15.73 4.39
C GLY A 31 13.51 -14.23 4.19
N VAL A 32 12.45 -13.67 4.78
CA VAL A 32 12.24 -12.22 4.77
C VAL A 32 13.22 -11.52 5.72
N ALA A 33 13.87 -10.45 5.25
CA ALA A 33 14.74 -9.63 6.09
C ALA A 33 13.99 -9.02 7.31
N LEU A 34 14.73 -8.73 8.37
CA LEU A 34 14.15 -8.17 9.61
C LEU A 34 13.43 -6.82 9.39
N TYR A 35 13.94 -5.99 8.48
CA TYR A 35 13.44 -4.62 8.29
C TYR A 35 12.00 -4.58 7.74
N PRO A 36 11.63 -5.27 6.65
CA PRO A 36 10.25 -5.34 6.17
C PRO A 36 9.26 -5.85 7.23
N GLN A 37 9.63 -6.86 8.03
CA GLN A 37 8.78 -7.38 9.10
C GLN A 37 8.50 -6.31 10.16
N VAL A 38 9.53 -5.60 10.62
CA VAL A 38 9.37 -4.49 11.59
C VAL A 38 8.54 -3.35 11.00
N GLN A 39 8.70 -3.03 9.71
CA GLN A 39 7.88 -2.01 9.04
C GLN A 39 6.41 -2.44 8.94
N LEU A 40 6.14 -3.72 8.64
CA LEU A 40 4.79 -4.28 8.66
C LEU A 40 4.15 -4.09 10.03
N LEU A 41 4.81 -4.56 11.09
CA LEU A 41 4.26 -4.46 12.45
C LEU A 41 4.03 -3.00 12.90
N ARG A 42 4.88 -2.07 12.45
CA ARG A 42 4.69 -0.63 12.69
C ARG A 42 3.46 -0.07 11.97
N LEU A 43 3.25 -0.45 10.71
CA LEU A 43 2.07 -0.06 9.94
C LEU A 43 0.80 -0.67 10.54
N ALA A 44 0.86 -1.96 10.90
CA ALA A 44 -0.19 -2.69 11.60
C ALA A 44 -0.61 -1.93 12.86
N ASN A 45 0.34 -1.58 13.72
CA ASN A 45 0.05 -0.84 14.95
C ASN A 45 -0.47 0.58 14.69
N LYS A 46 0.09 1.30 13.70
CA LYS A 46 -0.35 2.67 13.34
C LYS A 46 -1.80 2.72 12.89
N TYR A 47 -2.20 1.74 12.08
CA TYR A 47 -3.51 1.69 11.45
C TYR A 47 -4.47 0.70 12.11
N GLN A 48 -4.04 0.07 13.21
CA GLN A 48 -4.79 -0.96 13.92
C GLN A 48 -5.25 -2.11 13.00
N LEU A 49 -4.33 -2.54 12.14
CA LEU A 49 -4.54 -3.61 11.18
C LEU A 49 -4.04 -4.94 11.73
N ASP A 50 -4.86 -5.97 11.62
CA ASP A 50 -4.57 -7.31 12.12
C ASP A 50 -3.89 -8.15 11.03
N PRO A 51 -2.60 -8.53 11.21
CA PRO A 51 -1.92 -9.40 10.26
C PRO A 51 -2.53 -10.81 10.20
N LEU A 52 -3.19 -11.30 11.26
CA LEU A 52 -3.80 -12.63 11.29
C LEU A 52 -5.12 -12.69 10.51
N SER A 53 -5.75 -11.53 10.29
CA SER A 53 -7.00 -11.39 9.51
C SER A 53 -6.74 -10.93 8.06
N ASP A 54 -5.52 -11.13 7.56
CA ASP A 54 -5.08 -10.73 6.22
C ASP A 54 -5.30 -9.24 5.91
N GLU A 55 -5.33 -8.35 6.91
CA GLU A 55 -5.54 -6.91 6.68
C GLU A 55 -4.27 -6.20 6.20
N ILE A 56 -3.10 -6.78 6.51
CA ILE A 56 -1.78 -6.29 6.12
C ILE A 56 -0.87 -7.47 5.81
N ALA A 57 -0.09 -7.38 4.74
CA ALA A 57 0.76 -8.48 4.29
C ALA A 57 2.08 -7.99 3.72
N LEU A 58 2.99 -8.93 3.44
CA LEU A 58 4.24 -8.66 2.73
C LEU A 58 4.09 -9.05 1.26
N LEU A 59 4.40 -8.11 0.37
CA LEU A 59 4.51 -8.39 -1.06
C LEU A 59 5.98 -8.59 -1.43
N GLN A 60 6.27 -9.67 -2.14
CA GLN A 60 7.59 -9.89 -2.74
C GLN A 60 7.67 -9.12 -4.06
N GLY A 61 8.63 -8.20 -4.16
CA GLY A 61 9.00 -7.51 -5.38
C GLY A 61 9.90 -8.37 -6.28
N GLN A 62 10.15 -7.90 -7.50
CA GLN A 62 10.97 -8.59 -8.50
C GLN A 62 12.41 -8.83 -8.03
N ASP A 63 12.97 -7.92 -7.22
CA ASP A 63 14.34 -8.01 -6.70
C ASP A 63 14.47 -8.86 -5.42
N GLN A 64 13.50 -9.76 -5.16
CA GLN A 64 13.37 -10.52 -3.89
C GLN A 64 13.28 -9.61 -2.64
N THR A 65 12.99 -8.33 -2.83
CA THR A 65 12.74 -7.39 -1.75
C THR A 65 11.30 -7.52 -1.28
N TYR A 66 11.09 -7.50 0.03
CA TYR A 66 9.75 -7.54 0.60
C TYR A 66 9.32 -6.15 1.04
N GLN A 67 8.09 -5.76 0.68
CA GLN A 67 7.50 -4.51 1.12
C GLN A 67 6.16 -4.78 1.78
N PRO A 68 5.88 -4.15 2.95
CA PRO A 68 4.56 -4.24 3.55
C PRO A 68 3.54 -3.50 2.70
N PHE A 69 2.35 -4.06 2.58
CA PHE A 69 1.21 -3.42 1.93
C PHE A 69 -0.09 -3.74 2.68
N ILE A 70 -1.04 -2.82 2.60
CA ILE A 70 -2.38 -3.00 3.17
C ILE A 70 -3.24 -3.71 2.12
N THR A 71 -3.89 -4.81 2.50
CA THR A 71 -4.75 -5.58 1.62
C THR A 71 -6.08 -4.87 1.40
N ILE A 72 -6.91 -5.39 0.49
CA ILE A 72 -8.25 -4.80 0.29
C ILE A 72 -9.11 -4.88 1.57
N ASP A 73 -8.92 -5.90 2.40
CA ASP A 73 -9.65 -6.07 3.66
C ASP A 73 -9.20 -5.04 4.69
N GLY A 74 -7.88 -4.78 4.77
CA GLY A 74 -7.36 -3.69 5.59
C GLY A 74 -7.85 -2.32 5.13
N TRP A 75 -7.89 -2.06 3.82
CA TRP A 75 -8.48 -0.83 3.29
C TRP A 75 -9.97 -0.70 3.61
N SER A 76 -10.72 -1.78 3.48
CA SER A 76 -12.15 -1.82 3.84
C SER A 76 -12.36 -1.45 5.30
N LYS A 77 -11.57 -2.02 6.21
CA LYS A 77 -11.61 -1.67 7.64
C LYS A 77 -11.30 -0.20 7.89
N LEU A 78 -10.25 0.33 7.26
CA LEU A 78 -9.87 1.74 7.44
C LEU A 78 -10.94 2.70 6.93
N ILE A 79 -11.58 2.39 5.81
CA ILE A 79 -12.68 3.19 5.26
C ILE A 79 -13.87 3.16 6.22
N ASN A 80 -14.31 1.97 6.62
CA ASN A 80 -15.49 1.80 7.45
C ASN A 80 -15.33 2.35 8.88
N ASN A 81 -14.11 2.35 9.42
CA ASN A 81 -13.82 2.89 10.75
C ASN A 81 -13.62 4.41 10.77
N HIS A 82 -13.55 5.07 9.62
CA HIS A 82 -13.33 6.50 9.57
C HIS A 82 -14.62 7.27 9.93
N SER A 83 -14.56 8.12 10.98
CA SER A 83 -15.72 8.82 11.53
C SER A 83 -16.53 9.68 10.55
N GLN A 84 -15.86 10.24 9.54
CA GLN A 84 -16.51 11.05 8.51
C GLN A 84 -16.99 10.25 7.29
N TYR A 85 -16.74 8.94 7.20
CA TYR A 85 -17.18 8.15 6.05
C TYR A 85 -18.71 8.04 6.04
N ALA A 86 -19.32 8.45 4.93
CA ALA A 86 -20.79 8.48 4.76
C ALA A 86 -21.29 7.52 3.68
N GLY A 87 -20.38 6.85 2.97
CA GLY A 87 -20.70 5.92 1.90
C GLY A 87 -19.77 6.04 0.70
N MET A 88 -19.92 5.10 -0.23
CA MET A 88 -19.12 5.01 -1.45
C MET A 88 -19.98 4.55 -2.62
N SER A 89 -19.75 5.12 -3.80
CA SER A 89 -20.36 4.65 -5.05
C SER A 89 -19.29 4.38 -6.10
N LEU A 90 -19.50 3.33 -6.89
CA LEU A 90 -18.59 2.91 -7.95
C LEU A 90 -19.28 3.02 -9.30
N ARG A 91 -18.54 3.46 -10.31
CA ARG A 91 -18.96 3.49 -11.71
C ARG A 91 -17.85 2.95 -12.57
N ASP A 92 -18.19 2.14 -13.56
CA ASP A 92 -17.28 1.68 -14.59
C ASP A 92 -17.58 2.31 -15.95
N SER A 93 -16.59 2.27 -16.83
CA SER A 93 -16.72 2.73 -18.21
C SER A 93 -17.73 1.87 -18.98
N THR A 94 -18.54 2.51 -19.81
CA THR A 94 -19.36 1.82 -20.83
C THR A 94 -18.50 1.23 -21.94
N GLU A 95 -17.28 1.74 -22.12
CA GLU A 95 -16.31 1.22 -23.08
C GLU A 95 -15.53 0.06 -22.47
N LEU A 96 -15.57 -1.08 -23.16
CA LEU A 96 -14.89 -2.31 -22.75
C LEU A 96 -13.86 -2.72 -23.82
N ILE A 97 -12.63 -3.03 -23.39
CA ILE A 97 -11.59 -3.65 -24.22
C ILE A 97 -11.36 -5.06 -23.70
N ASN A 98 -11.55 -6.09 -24.53
CA ASN A 98 -11.49 -7.50 -24.13
C ASN A 98 -12.39 -7.81 -22.93
N GLY A 99 -13.55 -7.15 -22.86
CA GLY A 99 -14.46 -7.25 -21.72
C GLY A 99 -13.93 -6.60 -20.44
N ILE A 100 -12.96 -5.70 -20.48
CA ILE A 100 -12.47 -4.98 -19.29
C ILE A 100 -12.81 -3.50 -19.47
N PRO A 101 -13.41 -2.83 -18.47
CA PRO A 101 -13.72 -1.41 -18.58
C PRO A 101 -12.43 -0.59 -18.67
N THR A 102 -12.44 0.41 -19.55
CA THR A 102 -11.26 1.28 -19.80
C THR A 102 -10.87 2.10 -18.58
N TRP A 103 -11.83 2.39 -17.70
CA TRP A 103 -11.61 3.07 -16.43
C TRP A 103 -12.67 2.65 -15.40
N MET A 104 -12.36 2.88 -14.13
CA MET A 104 -13.34 2.88 -13.04
C MET A 104 -13.22 4.16 -12.23
N GLU A 105 -14.33 4.56 -11.63
CA GLU A 105 -14.45 5.74 -10.81
C GLU A 105 -15.01 5.34 -9.44
N CYS A 106 -14.41 5.88 -8.38
CA CYS A 106 -14.86 5.75 -7.01
C CYS A 106 -15.18 7.13 -6.46
N THR A 107 -16.38 7.25 -5.89
CA THR A 107 -16.82 8.44 -5.18
C THR A 107 -16.99 8.09 -3.71
N ILE A 108 -16.29 8.79 -2.83
CA ILE A 108 -16.46 8.67 -1.37
C ILE A 108 -17.17 9.93 -0.86
N TYR A 109 -18.25 9.70 -0.14
CA TYR A 109 -19.05 10.72 0.52
C TYR A 109 -18.58 10.89 1.96
N ARG A 110 -18.57 12.13 2.43
CA ARG A 110 -18.19 12.45 3.80
C ARG A 110 -19.22 13.34 4.48
N ASN A 111 -19.37 13.18 5.79
CA ASN A 111 -20.30 13.97 6.59
C ASN A 111 -19.86 15.43 6.77
N ASP A 112 -18.56 15.72 6.72
CA ASP A 112 -17.98 17.05 6.94
C ASP A 112 -17.91 17.92 5.67
N ARG A 113 -18.39 17.44 4.52
CA ARG A 113 -18.27 18.14 3.23
C ARG A 113 -19.55 18.03 2.41
N ILE A 114 -19.84 19.09 1.67
CA ILE A 114 -20.97 19.13 0.73
C ILE A 114 -20.65 18.32 -0.53
N LEU A 115 -19.41 18.45 -1.03
CA LEU A 115 -18.97 17.77 -2.25
C LEU A 115 -18.18 16.51 -1.90
N PRO A 116 -18.49 15.37 -2.55
CA PRO A 116 -17.72 14.15 -2.37
C PRO A 116 -16.37 14.23 -3.08
N ILE A 117 -15.49 13.29 -2.75
CA ILE A 117 -14.23 13.12 -3.48
C ILE A 117 -14.44 12.02 -4.52
N VAL A 118 -14.15 12.35 -5.77
CA VAL A 118 -14.32 11.49 -6.93
C VAL A 118 -12.95 11.24 -7.54
N ILE A 119 -12.56 9.98 -7.66
CA ILE A 119 -11.29 9.56 -8.25
C ILE A 119 -11.55 8.55 -9.34
N LYS A 120 -10.86 8.73 -10.46
CA LYS A 120 -10.95 7.89 -11.65
C LYS A 120 -9.57 7.32 -11.96
N GLU A 121 -9.53 6.01 -12.14
CA GLU A 121 -8.32 5.27 -12.50
C GLU A 121 -8.52 4.60 -13.86
N TYR A 122 -7.54 4.74 -14.74
CA TYR A 122 -7.56 4.17 -16.08
C TYR A 122 -6.85 2.82 -16.07
N PHE A 123 -7.50 1.79 -16.64
CA PHE A 123 -6.99 0.42 -16.62
C PHE A 123 -5.56 0.31 -17.18
N GLU A 124 -5.29 1.00 -18.27
CA GLU A 124 -3.99 0.99 -18.95
C GLU A 124 -2.86 1.62 -18.11
N GLU A 125 -3.19 2.52 -17.19
CA GLU A 125 -2.22 3.20 -16.33
C GLU A 125 -1.91 2.42 -15.06
N VAL A 126 -2.92 1.76 -14.48
CA VAL A 126 -2.80 1.09 -13.18
C VAL A 126 -2.51 -0.40 -13.27
N ARG A 127 -2.70 -1.02 -14.44
CA ARG A 127 -2.41 -2.43 -14.65
C ARG A 127 -0.92 -2.68 -14.41
N THR A 128 -0.63 -3.80 -13.77
CA THR A 128 0.75 -4.27 -13.55
C THR A 128 0.92 -5.69 -14.08
N ASP A 129 2.15 -6.18 -14.11
CA ASP A 129 2.47 -7.55 -14.53
C ASP A 129 2.10 -8.61 -13.49
N HIS A 130 1.61 -8.21 -12.31
CA HIS A 130 1.25 -9.15 -11.26
C HIS A 130 0.13 -10.11 -11.73
N PRO A 131 0.24 -11.44 -11.51
CA PRO A 131 -0.69 -12.45 -12.06
C PRO A 131 -2.18 -12.19 -11.78
N SER A 132 -2.51 -11.58 -10.64
CA SER A 132 -3.88 -11.20 -10.29
C SER A 132 -4.54 -10.27 -11.32
N TRP A 133 -3.78 -9.42 -12.02
CA TRP A 133 -4.31 -8.57 -13.09
C TRP A 133 -4.63 -9.34 -14.37
N GLN A 134 -4.09 -10.54 -14.54
CA GLN A 134 -4.44 -11.43 -15.65
C GLN A 134 -5.67 -12.26 -15.31
N GLN A 135 -5.75 -12.78 -14.08
CA GLN A 135 -6.85 -13.64 -13.64
C GLN A 135 -8.13 -12.87 -13.31
N MET A 136 -8.01 -11.69 -12.71
CA MET A 136 -9.15 -10.91 -12.22
C MET A 136 -9.00 -9.39 -12.47
N PRO A 137 -8.82 -8.96 -13.75
CA PRO A 137 -8.53 -7.57 -14.11
C PRO A 137 -9.59 -6.57 -13.61
N ARG A 138 -10.88 -6.90 -13.75
CA ARG A 138 -11.97 -6.03 -13.30
C ARG A 138 -11.95 -5.83 -11.77
N ARG A 139 -11.63 -6.88 -11.02
CA ARG A 139 -11.55 -6.82 -9.55
C ARG A 139 -10.36 -6.00 -9.11
N MET A 140 -9.21 -6.18 -9.75
CA MET A 140 -8.01 -5.40 -9.47
C MET A 140 -8.19 -3.91 -9.75
N LEU A 141 -8.80 -3.54 -10.88
CA LEU A 141 -9.11 -2.15 -11.20
C LEU A 141 -10.03 -1.52 -10.15
N ARG A 142 -11.07 -2.26 -9.72
CA ARG A 142 -11.97 -1.81 -8.65
C ARG A 142 -11.22 -1.58 -7.33
N HIS A 143 -10.37 -2.51 -6.93
CA HIS A 143 -9.58 -2.36 -5.70
C HIS A 143 -8.67 -1.13 -5.78
N ARG A 144 -8.01 -0.91 -6.93
CA ARG A 144 -7.13 0.26 -7.11
C ARG A 144 -7.88 1.58 -6.97
N VAL A 145 -9.01 1.75 -7.66
CA VAL A 145 -9.77 3.01 -7.57
C VAL A 145 -10.31 3.26 -6.16
N ILE A 146 -10.70 2.21 -5.43
CA ILE A 146 -11.11 2.33 -4.02
C ILE A 146 -9.95 2.82 -3.16
N GLN A 147 -8.78 2.20 -3.28
CA GLN A 147 -7.58 2.57 -2.52
C GLN A 147 -7.19 4.03 -2.76
N GLN A 148 -7.12 4.47 -4.03
CA GLN A 148 -6.75 5.84 -4.36
C GLN A 148 -7.77 6.86 -3.86
N CYS A 149 -9.07 6.56 -4.03
CA CYS A 149 -10.12 7.43 -3.50
C CYS A 149 -10.05 7.52 -1.97
N ALA A 150 -9.85 6.41 -1.27
CA ALA A 150 -9.74 6.40 0.20
C ALA A 150 -8.53 7.18 0.71
N ARG A 151 -7.38 7.11 0.03
CA ARG A 151 -6.18 7.91 0.37
C ARG A 151 -6.49 9.40 0.40
N LEU A 152 -7.13 9.89 -0.65
CA LEU A 152 -7.42 11.32 -0.80
C LEU A 152 -8.64 11.75 0.02
N ALA A 153 -9.66 10.90 0.09
CA ALA A 153 -10.89 11.19 0.82
C ALA A 153 -10.70 11.16 2.32
N LEU A 154 -9.93 10.20 2.84
CA LEU A 154 -9.82 9.93 4.29
C LEU A 154 -8.42 10.24 4.84
N ALA A 155 -7.55 10.87 4.03
CA ALA A 155 -6.17 11.20 4.39
C ALA A 155 -5.33 10.00 4.87
N ILE A 156 -5.68 8.78 4.42
CA ILE A 156 -4.96 7.56 4.78
C ILE A 156 -3.66 7.52 3.98
N SER A 157 -2.53 7.67 4.67
CA SER A 157 -1.20 7.64 4.06
C SER A 157 -0.60 6.23 4.13
N ALA A 158 -1.01 5.34 3.23
CA ALA A 158 -0.38 4.04 3.06
C ALA A 158 0.68 4.12 1.96
N ASN A 159 1.86 3.55 2.20
CA ASN A 159 2.82 3.35 1.13
C ASN A 159 2.25 2.31 0.18
N GLU A 160 2.00 2.71 -1.06
CA GLU A 160 1.74 1.73 -2.10
C GLU A 160 3.06 1.05 -2.43
N PRO A 161 3.08 -0.30 -2.52
CA PRO A 161 4.25 -0.98 -3.05
C PRO A 161 4.49 -0.40 -4.45
N SER A 162 5.67 0.16 -4.65
CA SER A 162 6.13 0.59 -5.96
C SER A 162 6.35 -0.67 -6.78
N ILE A 163 5.28 -1.22 -7.35
CA ILE A 163 5.39 -2.17 -8.44
C ILE A 163 5.87 -1.30 -9.59
N ASN A 164 7.17 -1.35 -9.87
CA ASN A 164 7.83 -0.52 -10.88
C ASN A 164 6.88 -0.32 -12.05
N GLN A 165 6.46 0.93 -12.27
CA GLN A 165 5.86 1.32 -13.53
C GLN A 165 6.92 0.95 -14.56
N GLY A 166 6.65 -0.08 -15.35
CA GLY A 166 7.50 -0.53 -16.44
C GLY A 166 7.51 0.47 -17.58
N LYS A 167 7.89 1.72 -17.30
CA LYS A 167 8.46 2.70 -18.21
C LYS A 167 9.39 3.54 -17.34
N GLN A 168 10.64 3.08 -17.21
CA GLN A 168 11.72 4.03 -17.10
C GLN A 168 11.60 4.92 -18.33
N VAL A 169 10.99 6.10 -18.17
CA VAL A 169 11.11 7.13 -19.19
C VAL A 169 12.59 7.44 -19.17
N ASP A 170 13.30 6.97 -20.19
CA ASP A 170 14.71 7.19 -20.38
C ASP A 170 14.87 8.67 -20.74
N LEU A 171 14.67 9.54 -19.74
CA LEU A 171 15.00 10.95 -19.78
C LEU A 171 16.52 10.98 -19.84
N LYS A 172 17.06 10.87 -21.05
CA LYS A 172 18.46 11.12 -21.33
C LYS A 172 18.78 12.49 -20.74
N LEU A 173 19.56 12.50 -19.67
CA LEU A 173 20.16 13.72 -19.15
C LEU A 173 20.89 14.40 -20.32
N PRO A 174 20.66 15.69 -20.57
CA PRO A 174 21.43 16.40 -21.58
C PRO A 174 22.91 16.26 -21.25
N GLU A 175 23.70 15.87 -22.25
CA GLU A 175 25.14 15.65 -22.12
C GLU A 175 25.80 16.91 -21.54
N GLY A 176 26.46 16.78 -20.38
CA GLY A 176 27.19 17.87 -19.73
C GLY A 176 26.84 18.14 -18.26
N MET A 177 25.86 17.45 -17.68
CA MET A 177 25.51 17.62 -16.27
C MET A 177 26.26 16.61 -15.39
N THR A 178 27.14 17.09 -14.50
CA THR A 178 27.82 16.24 -13.52
C THR A 178 26.80 15.64 -12.54
N PRO A 179 26.97 14.37 -12.10
CA PRO A 179 26.04 13.75 -11.17
C PRO A 179 26.01 14.54 -9.86
N VAL A 180 24.83 15.06 -9.51
CA VAL A 180 24.61 15.75 -8.24
C VAL A 180 24.97 14.78 -7.11
N LYS A 181 25.95 15.18 -6.29
CA LYS A 181 26.39 14.39 -5.13
C LYS A 181 25.18 13.94 -4.32
N ASN A 182 25.11 12.64 -4.03
CA ASN A 182 23.98 12.01 -3.37
C ASN A 182 23.78 12.62 -1.97
N ARG A 183 22.82 13.55 -1.85
CA ARG A 183 22.46 14.25 -0.61
C ARG A 183 22.10 13.29 0.53
N VAL A 184 21.65 12.09 0.19
CA VAL A 184 21.36 10.98 1.11
C VAL A 184 22.65 10.49 1.81
N THR A 185 23.78 10.44 1.11
CA THR A 185 25.05 9.98 1.66
C THR A 185 25.64 11.01 2.63
N GLU A 186 25.52 12.30 2.32
CA GLU A 186 25.93 13.39 3.22
C GLU A 186 25.08 13.41 4.50
N LEU A 187 23.76 13.24 4.37
CA LEU A 187 22.86 13.19 5.53
C LEU A 187 23.13 11.96 6.42
N LYS A 188 23.45 10.80 5.83
CA LYS A 188 23.85 9.61 6.60
C LYS A 188 25.16 9.84 7.38
N GLN A 189 26.11 10.56 6.80
CA GLN A 189 27.38 10.89 7.46
C GLN A 189 27.22 11.93 8.58
N LEU A 190 26.30 12.89 8.43
CA LEU A 190 25.99 13.87 9.47
C LEU A 190 25.29 13.25 10.68
N ILE A 191 24.35 12.32 10.44
CA ILE A 191 23.63 11.62 11.50
C ILE A 191 24.55 10.67 12.27
N ALA A 192 25.56 10.07 11.62
CA ALA A 192 26.52 9.18 12.28
C ALA A 192 27.56 9.89 13.17
N LYS A 193 27.57 11.23 13.21
CA LYS A 193 28.49 12.04 14.02
C LYS A 193 27.84 12.64 15.27
N VAL A 194 26.56 12.35 15.53
CA VAL A 194 25.81 12.74 16.74
C VAL A 194 25.57 11.50 17.58
#